data_AF-A0A926NCE8-F1
#
_entry.id   AF-A0A926NCE8-F1
#
_cell.length_a   1.000
_cell.length_b   1.000
_cell.length_c   1.000
_cell.angle_alpha   90.00
_cell.angle_beta   90.00
_cell.angle_gamma   90.00
#
_symmetry.space_group_name_H-M   'P 1'
#
loop_
_entity.id
_entity.type
_entity.pdbx_description
1 polymer ?
#
loop_
_entity_poly.entity_id
_entity_poly.type
_entity_poly.pdbx_seq_one_letter_code
_entity_poly.pdbx_strand_id
1 'polypeptide(L)'
;MKVFPHACKINIHRSVREMTADKLQALLNRLLSEQQMTLFGSLDIDKEELRIYGYMQTADINEETDQALFEFITLEDQTRMDIKESFDQLRISHEAHFDIIDEKYGALSYGVHYLTFENKQDEGETTYFLAETDGVSEPLACVAEFWPKVMELGRDTDFGTGCTSSIDFREQLKNM
;
A
#
# COMPACT_ATOMS: atom_id res chain seq x y z
N MET A 1 -15.94 11.33 3.91
CA MET A 1 -15.55 10.10 3.21
C MET A 1 -14.54 10.42 2.15
N LYS A 2 -13.27 10.41 2.56
CA LYS A 2 -12.13 10.48 1.66
C LYS A 2 -12.11 9.21 0.79
N VAL A 3 -11.90 9.41 -0.51
CA VAL A 3 -11.64 8.35 -1.47
C VAL A 3 -10.24 8.53 -2.02
N PHE A 4 -9.52 7.43 -2.21
CA PHE A 4 -8.16 7.44 -2.73
C PHE A 4 -7.91 6.21 -3.60
N PRO A 5 -6.92 6.25 -4.52
CA PRO A 5 -6.61 5.11 -5.35
C PRO A 5 -6.05 3.93 -4.55
N HIS A 6 -6.49 2.74 -4.95
CA HIS A 6 -5.82 1.50 -4.67
C HIS A 6 -5.41 0.84 -5.97
N ALA A 7 -4.11 0.79 -6.19
CA ALA A 7 -3.48 0.25 -7.38
C ALA A 7 -3.05 -1.19 -7.14
N CYS A 8 -3.52 -2.10 -7.98
CA CYS A 8 -3.19 -3.52 -7.88
C CYS A 8 -2.43 -3.95 -9.13
N LYS A 9 -1.29 -4.60 -8.94
CA LYS A 9 -0.51 -5.24 -9.99
C LYS A 9 -0.32 -6.70 -9.67
N ILE A 10 -0.92 -7.56 -10.49
CA ILE A 10 -0.80 -9.02 -10.39
C ILE A 10 -0.11 -9.50 -11.66
N ASN A 11 1.16 -9.88 -11.56
CA ASN A 11 1.99 -10.21 -12.70
C ASN A 11 1.98 -9.07 -13.75
N ILE A 12 1.44 -9.35 -14.93
CA ILE A 12 1.31 -8.38 -16.04
C ILE A 12 0.02 -7.56 -15.98
N HIS A 13 -0.95 -7.97 -15.15
CA HIS A 13 -2.25 -7.30 -15.03
C HIS A 13 -2.17 -6.12 -14.07
N ARG A 14 -2.84 -5.03 -14.43
CA ARG A 14 -2.88 -3.79 -13.66
C ARG A 14 -4.32 -3.32 -13.53
N SER A 15 -4.68 -2.85 -12.35
CA SER A 15 -5.98 -2.22 -12.10
C SER A 15 -5.84 -1.12 -11.06
N VAL A 16 -6.73 -0.14 -11.12
CA VAL A 16 -6.86 0.91 -10.10
C VAL A 16 -8.33 0.98 -9.74
N ARG A 17 -8.62 1.03 -8.43
CA ARG A 17 -9.99 1.11 -7.90
C ARG A 17 -10.08 2.14 -6.78
N GLU A 18 -11.30 2.56 -6.50
CA GLU A 18 -11.63 3.39 -5.33
C GLU A 18 -11.43 2.62 -4.02
N MET A 19 -10.71 3.25 -3.11
CA MET A 19 -10.51 2.81 -1.73
C MET A 19 -11.07 3.83 -0.74
N THR A 20 -11.57 3.33 0.39
CA THR A 20 -12.08 4.11 1.52
C THR A 20 -11.40 3.62 2.80
N ALA A 21 -11.53 4.35 3.91
CA ALA A 21 -11.01 3.93 5.21
C ALA A 21 -11.48 2.51 5.59
N ASP A 22 -12.79 2.24 5.53
CA ASP A 22 -13.36 0.93 5.88
C ASP A 22 -12.82 -0.21 5.03
N LYS A 23 -12.66 0.01 3.72
CA LYS A 23 -12.14 -1.00 2.79
C LYS A 23 -10.65 -1.26 3.05
N LEU A 24 -9.89 -0.21 3.37
CA LEU A 24 -8.49 -0.34 3.74
C LEU A 24 -8.34 -1.08 5.07
N GLN A 25 -9.14 -0.73 6.08
CA GLN A 25 -9.17 -1.42 7.37
C GLN A 25 -9.46 -2.92 7.18
N ALA A 26 -10.47 -3.26 6.38
CA ALA A 26 -10.81 -4.64 6.07
C ALA A 26 -9.68 -5.37 5.34
N LEU A 27 -8.99 -4.69 4.42
CA LEU A 27 -7.81 -5.24 3.73
C LEU A 27 -6.67 -5.54 4.73
N LEU A 28 -6.30 -4.58 5.57
CA LEU A 28 -5.21 -4.73 6.53
C LEU A 28 -5.52 -5.82 7.56
N ASN A 29 -6.73 -5.84 8.11
CA ASN A 29 -7.16 -6.89 9.04
C ASN A 29 -7.09 -8.28 8.39
N ARG A 30 -7.49 -8.40 7.13
CA ARG A 30 -7.40 -9.65 6.39
C ARG A 30 -5.94 -10.11 6.28
N LEU A 31 -5.04 -9.22 5.86
CA LEU A 31 -3.61 -9.52 5.73
C LEU A 31 -3.00 -10.01 7.04
N LEU A 32 -3.28 -9.30 8.14
CA LEU A 32 -2.78 -9.66 9.47
C LEU A 32 -3.39 -10.94 10.02
N SER A 33 -4.60 -11.33 9.57
CA SER A 33 -5.25 -12.57 9.99
C SER A 33 -4.82 -13.80 9.19
N GLU A 34 -4.42 -13.61 7.93
CA GLU A 34 -4.01 -14.68 7.01
C GLU A 34 -2.53 -15.04 7.17
N GLN A 35 -1.71 -14.11 7.65
CA GLN A 35 -0.26 -14.26 7.77
C GLN A 35 0.16 -14.57 9.21
N GLN A 36 1.14 -15.46 9.37
CA GLN A 36 1.69 -15.78 10.69
C GLN A 36 2.51 -14.61 11.26
N MET A 37 3.32 -13.98 10.41
CA MET A 37 4.11 -12.79 10.72
C MET A 37 4.16 -11.88 9.50
N THR A 38 3.84 -10.60 9.71
CA THR A 38 3.85 -9.57 8.67
C THR A 38 4.98 -8.59 8.96
N LEU A 39 6.01 -8.60 8.13
CA LEU A 39 7.10 -7.64 8.18
C LEU A 39 6.58 -6.24 7.84
N PHE A 40 6.96 -5.27 8.66
CA PHE A 40 6.59 -3.86 8.51
C PHE A 40 7.82 -2.97 8.48
N GLY A 41 7.79 -1.99 7.59
CA GLY A 41 8.89 -1.07 7.37
C GLY A 41 8.48 0.08 6.45
N SER A 42 9.45 0.88 6.05
CA SER A 42 9.27 1.97 5.10
C SER A 42 10.33 2.00 4.02
N LEU A 43 9.97 2.65 2.92
CA LEU A 43 10.78 2.96 1.75
C LEU A 43 10.87 4.47 1.63
N ASP A 44 12.08 4.99 1.56
CA ASP A 44 12.39 6.36 1.17
C ASP A 44 13.12 6.30 -0.18
N ILE A 45 12.40 6.67 -1.25
CA ILE A 45 12.93 6.59 -2.62
C ILE A 45 14.05 7.61 -2.81
N ASP A 46 13.87 8.82 -2.29
CA ASP A 46 14.83 9.91 -2.48
C ASP A 46 16.17 9.60 -1.81
N LYS A 47 16.14 8.79 -0.74
CA LYS A 47 17.32 8.33 -0.02
C LYS A 47 17.79 6.92 -0.39
N GLU A 48 17.11 6.26 -1.33
CA GLU A 48 17.31 4.84 -1.66
C GLU A 48 17.36 3.94 -0.40
N GLU A 49 16.53 4.27 0.60
CA GLU A 49 16.62 3.68 1.93
C GLU A 49 15.41 2.77 2.20
N LEU A 50 15.68 1.53 2.59
CA LEU A 50 14.70 0.60 3.11
C LEU A 50 14.93 0.46 4.62
N ARG A 51 13.93 0.84 5.42
CA ARG A 51 13.96 0.71 6.88
C ARG A 51 13.00 -0.37 7.32
N ILE A 52 13.47 -1.26 8.19
CA ILE A 52 12.66 -2.34 8.76
C ILE A 52 12.35 -1.97 10.20
N TYR A 53 11.07 -1.97 10.56
CA TYR A 53 10.65 -1.64 11.92
C TYR A 53 10.47 -2.90 12.76
N GLY A 54 9.78 -3.91 12.23
CA GLY A 54 9.36 -5.03 13.04
C GLY A 54 8.28 -5.88 12.40
N TYR A 55 7.57 -6.62 13.25
CA TYR A 55 6.40 -7.40 12.87
C TYR A 55 5.13 -6.67 13.26
N MET A 56 4.30 -6.34 12.26
CA MET A 56 3.01 -5.71 12.48
C MET A 56 2.13 -6.57 13.37
N GLN A 57 1.52 -5.96 14.38
CA GLN A 57 0.55 -6.59 15.27
C GLN A 57 -0.86 -6.13 14.92
N THR A 58 -1.04 -4.83 14.73
CA THR A 58 -2.34 -4.22 14.42
C THR A 58 -2.15 -3.04 13.47
N ALA A 59 -3.18 -2.77 12.68
CA ALA A 59 -3.31 -1.53 11.95
C ALA A 59 -4.74 -1.01 12.15
N ASP A 60 -4.88 0.25 12.51
CA ASP A 60 -6.17 0.91 12.78
C ASP A 60 -6.28 2.20 11.95
N ILE A 61 -7.30 2.27 11.12
CA ILE A 61 -7.59 3.35 10.18
C ILE A 61 -8.91 3.97 10.59
N ASN A 62 -8.85 5.21 11.08
CA ASN A 62 -9.99 5.95 11.57
C ASN A 62 -10.08 7.30 10.85
N GLU A 63 -11.05 7.42 9.94
CA GLU A 63 -11.31 8.67 9.21
C GLU A 63 -11.89 9.76 10.13
N GLU A 64 -12.72 9.41 11.11
CA GLU A 64 -13.36 10.40 12.00
C GLU A 64 -12.36 11.14 12.87
N THR A 65 -11.29 10.45 13.30
CA THR A 65 -10.21 11.02 14.09
C THR A 65 -8.96 11.36 13.28
N ASP A 66 -9.03 11.27 11.95
CA ASP A 66 -7.90 11.50 11.03
C ASP A 66 -6.62 10.71 11.42
N GLN A 67 -6.75 9.41 11.68
CA GLN A 67 -5.66 8.60 12.19
C GLN A 67 -5.45 7.30 11.41
N ALA A 68 -4.20 7.03 11.05
CA ALA A 68 -3.70 5.70 10.68
C ALA A 68 -2.64 5.28 11.71
N LEU A 69 -2.95 4.29 12.54
CA LEU A 69 -2.11 3.76 13.59
C LEU A 69 -1.57 2.39 13.19
N PHE A 70 -0.25 2.22 13.28
CA PHE A 70 0.44 0.96 13.02
C PHE A 70 1.19 0.54 14.26
N GLU A 71 0.80 -0.57 14.90
CA GLU A 71 1.49 -1.11 16.07
C GLU A 71 2.30 -2.34 15.66
N PHE A 72 3.56 -2.39 16.09
CA PHE A 72 4.49 -3.47 15.73
C PHE A 72 5.41 -3.84 16.89
N ILE A 73 6.01 -5.03 16.79
CA ILE A 73 7.08 -5.50 17.69
C ILE A 73 8.40 -5.37 16.94
N THR A 74 9.35 -4.64 17.51
CA THR A 74 10.67 -4.39 16.91
C THR A 74 11.48 -5.67 16.75
N LEU A 75 12.32 -5.73 15.70
CA LEU A 75 13.20 -6.88 15.48
C LEU A 75 14.33 -6.98 16.52
N GLU A 76 14.87 -5.84 16.96
CA GLU A 76 16.09 -5.78 17.79
C GLU A 76 15.84 -6.20 19.24
N ASP A 77 14.85 -5.60 19.90
CA ASP A 77 14.64 -5.73 21.35
C ASP A 77 13.24 -6.25 21.73
N GLN A 78 12.42 -6.64 20.75
CA GLN A 78 11.06 -7.15 20.96
C GLN A 78 10.15 -6.17 21.71
N THR A 79 10.43 -4.87 21.59
CA THR A 79 9.63 -3.80 22.18
C THR A 79 8.43 -3.50 21.30
N ARG A 80 7.28 -3.25 21.94
CA ARG A 80 6.08 -2.77 21.23
C ARG A 80 6.23 -1.28 20.97
N MET A 81 6.07 -0.90 19.71
CA MET A 81 6.11 0.48 19.24
C MET A 81 4.91 0.78 18.34
N ASP A 82 4.67 2.06 18.10
CA ASP A 82 3.64 2.52 17.18
C ASP A 82 4.13 3.66 16.28
N ILE A 83 3.57 3.71 15.07
CA ILE A 83 3.67 4.83 14.13
C ILE A 83 2.26 5.38 13.90
N LYS A 84 2.14 6.70 13.94
CA LYS A 84 0.89 7.43 13.72
C LYS A 84 1.04 8.36 12.54
N GLU A 85 0.24 8.13 11.51
CA GLU A 85 0.08 9.00 10.36
C GLU A 85 -1.32 9.62 10.36
N SER A 86 -1.47 10.79 9.71
CA SER A 86 -2.81 11.34 9.44
C SER A 86 -3.42 10.61 8.26
N PHE A 87 -4.68 10.17 8.41
CA PHE A 87 -5.38 9.47 7.34
C PHE A 87 -5.60 10.40 6.13
N ASP A 88 -5.78 11.69 6.35
CA ASP A 88 -5.87 12.73 5.32
C ASP A 88 -4.57 12.86 4.51
N GLN A 89 -3.43 12.41 5.04
CA GLN A 89 -2.17 12.35 4.29
C GLN A 89 -2.02 11.08 3.43
N LEU A 90 -2.85 10.05 3.62
CA LEU A 90 -2.79 8.83 2.81
C LEU A 90 -3.14 9.12 1.34
N ARG A 91 -2.20 8.92 0.42
CA ARG A 91 -2.38 9.25 -1.00
C ARG A 91 -2.86 8.07 -1.81
N ILE A 92 -2.22 6.94 -1.60
CA ILE A 92 -2.40 5.76 -2.43
C ILE A 92 -2.03 4.53 -1.63
N SER A 93 -2.70 3.43 -1.95
CA SER A 93 -2.27 2.11 -1.53
C SER A 93 -1.95 1.26 -2.76
N HIS A 94 -0.96 0.40 -2.65
CA HIS A 94 -0.60 -0.55 -3.68
C HIS A 94 -0.69 -1.99 -3.17
N GLU A 95 -1.11 -2.87 -4.05
CA GLU A 95 -1.00 -4.33 -3.89
C GLU A 95 -0.16 -4.86 -5.06
N ALA A 96 0.96 -5.49 -4.74
CA ALA A 96 1.89 -6.06 -5.70
C ALA A 96 1.97 -7.57 -5.48
N HIS A 97 1.49 -8.34 -6.45
CA HIS A 97 1.59 -9.80 -6.47
C HIS A 97 2.35 -10.26 -7.71
N PHE A 98 3.40 -11.04 -7.52
CA PHE A 98 4.19 -11.59 -8.62
C PHE A 98 4.52 -13.06 -8.41
N ASP A 99 4.47 -13.81 -9.51
CA ASP A 99 5.06 -15.13 -9.58
C ASP A 99 6.59 -15.00 -9.60
N ILE A 100 7.24 -15.64 -8.64
CA ILE A 100 8.69 -15.65 -8.47
C ILE A 100 9.21 -17.09 -8.39
N ILE A 101 10.51 -17.25 -8.65
CA ILE A 101 11.23 -18.50 -8.42
C ILE A 101 12.08 -18.31 -7.17
N ASP A 102 11.66 -18.92 -6.08
CA ASP A 102 12.40 -18.93 -4.81
C ASP A 102 13.34 -20.14 -4.73
N GLU A 103 14.54 -19.96 -4.18
CA GLU A 103 15.54 -21.04 -4.09
C GLU A 103 15.08 -22.20 -3.18
N LYS A 104 14.32 -21.90 -2.13
CA LYS A 104 13.87 -22.87 -1.13
C LYS A 104 12.50 -23.45 -1.45
N TYR A 105 11.58 -22.62 -1.92
CA TYR A 105 10.17 -22.98 -2.10
C TYR A 105 9.78 -23.24 -3.57
N GLY A 106 10.65 -22.91 -4.52
CA GLY A 106 10.39 -23.07 -5.95
C GLY A 106 9.47 -21.97 -6.49
N ALA A 107 8.65 -22.30 -7.50
CA ALA A 107 7.73 -21.34 -8.11
C ALA A 107 6.55 -21.05 -7.18
N LEU A 108 6.36 -19.78 -6.81
CA LEU A 108 5.29 -19.32 -5.91
C LEU A 108 4.83 -17.91 -6.28
N SER A 109 3.63 -17.54 -5.82
CA SER A 109 3.12 -16.17 -5.91
C SER A 109 3.34 -15.45 -4.59
N TYR A 110 4.04 -14.32 -4.61
CA TYR A 110 4.36 -13.53 -3.42
C TYR A 110 3.76 -12.14 -3.50
N GLY A 111 3.25 -11.64 -2.37
CA GLY A 111 2.52 -10.39 -2.25
C GLY A 111 3.18 -9.37 -1.32
N VAL A 112 3.24 -8.11 -1.75
CA VAL A 112 3.63 -6.97 -0.92
C VAL A 112 2.57 -5.88 -1.02
N HIS A 113 2.19 -5.30 0.12
CA HIS A 113 1.28 -4.17 0.18
C HIS A 113 2.05 -2.92 0.55
N TYR A 114 1.69 -1.79 -0.06
CA TYR A 114 2.31 -0.50 0.20
C TYR A 114 1.25 0.55 0.54
N LEU A 115 1.59 1.46 1.45
CA LEU A 115 0.77 2.61 1.84
C LEU A 115 1.63 3.86 1.77
N THR A 116 1.27 4.82 0.91
CA THR A 116 2.05 6.04 0.71
C THR A 116 1.33 7.24 1.31
N PHE A 117 2.02 7.94 2.20
CA PHE A 117 1.56 9.15 2.88
C PHE A 117 2.37 10.36 2.45
N GLU A 118 1.73 11.52 2.32
CA GLU A 118 2.41 12.81 2.20
C GLU A 118 3.10 13.17 3.52
N ASN A 119 4.39 13.53 3.47
CA ASN A 119 5.09 14.13 4.60
C ASN A 119 4.93 15.66 4.58
N LYS A 120 4.13 16.21 5.51
CA LYS A 120 3.89 17.66 5.64
C LYS A 120 5.13 18.47 6.04
N GLN A 121 6.19 17.84 6.56
CA GLN A 121 7.38 18.55 7.04
C GLN A 121 8.37 18.86 5.91
N ASP A 122 8.54 17.94 4.96
CA ASP A 122 9.62 17.99 3.96
C ASP A 122 9.14 17.95 2.50
N GLU A 123 7.84 18.13 2.23
CA GLU A 123 7.21 18.01 0.89
C GLU A 123 7.42 16.64 0.21
N GLY A 124 7.97 15.65 0.92
CA GLY A 124 8.22 14.30 0.42
C GLY A 124 7.07 13.33 0.69
N GLU A 125 7.27 12.07 0.34
CA GLU A 125 6.35 10.97 0.66
C GLU A 125 7.05 9.92 1.53
N THR A 126 6.29 9.31 2.43
CA THR A 126 6.73 8.10 3.14
C THR A 126 5.88 6.93 2.66
N THR A 127 6.52 5.88 2.17
CA THR A 127 5.83 4.65 1.78
C THR A 127 6.12 3.57 2.79
N TYR A 128 5.09 3.08 3.46
CA TYR A 128 5.17 1.90 4.31
C TYR A 128 4.93 0.64 3.48
N PHE A 129 5.55 -0.47 3.88
CA PHE A 129 5.29 -1.77 3.28
C PHE A 129 4.83 -2.80 4.33
N LEU A 130 4.02 -3.75 3.89
CA LEU A 130 3.62 -4.95 4.62
C LEU A 130 3.93 -6.17 3.76
N ALA A 131 4.73 -7.10 4.27
CA ALA A 131 5.20 -8.27 3.53
C ALA A 131 5.20 -9.52 4.40
N GLU A 132 4.79 -10.68 3.86
CA GLU A 132 4.79 -11.94 4.61
C GLU A 132 6.22 -12.46 4.82
N THR A 133 6.55 -12.96 6.01
CA THR A 133 7.90 -13.46 6.29
C THR A 133 8.15 -14.89 5.83
N ASP A 134 7.12 -15.74 5.89
CA ASP A 134 7.31 -17.20 5.81
C ASP A 134 7.04 -17.79 4.42
N GLY A 135 6.56 -16.97 3.48
CA GLY A 135 6.20 -17.35 2.11
C GLY A 135 7.33 -17.27 1.06
N VAL A 136 8.50 -16.76 1.43
CA VAL A 136 9.66 -16.59 0.52
C VAL A 136 10.97 -16.56 1.33
N SER A 137 12.09 -16.90 0.70
CA SER A 137 13.42 -16.89 1.35
C SER A 137 13.94 -15.48 1.58
N GLU A 138 13.64 -14.54 0.69
CA GLU A 138 14.12 -13.16 0.73
C GLU A 138 12.96 -12.14 0.59
N PRO A 139 12.14 -11.93 1.63
CA PRO A 139 10.96 -11.06 1.56
C PRO A 139 11.34 -9.61 1.24
N LEU A 140 12.47 -9.13 1.76
CA LEU A 140 12.94 -7.77 1.52
C LEU A 140 13.44 -7.52 0.11
N ALA A 141 14.04 -8.54 -0.53
CA ALA A 141 14.40 -8.46 -1.94
C ALA A 141 13.14 -8.27 -2.80
N CYS A 142 12.07 -9.00 -2.48
CA CYS A 142 10.78 -8.83 -3.14
C CYS A 142 10.19 -7.42 -2.92
N VAL A 143 10.22 -6.91 -1.68
CA VAL A 143 9.75 -5.54 -1.37
C VAL A 143 10.46 -4.51 -2.25
N ALA A 144 11.80 -4.59 -2.35
CA ALA A 144 12.60 -3.66 -3.13
C ALA A 144 12.39 -3.83 -4.65
N GLU A 145 12.28 -5.07 -5.15
CA GLU A 145 12.12 -5.34 -6.58
C GLU A 145 10.71 -5.01 -7.10
N PHE A 146 9.68 -5.20 -6.26
CA PHE A 146 8.29 -4.98 -6.66
C PHE A 146 7.95 -3.49 -6.70
N TRP A 147 8.56 -2.68 -5.83
CA TRP A 147 8.23 -1.27 -5.68
C TRP A 147 8.37 -0.46 -6.99
N PRO A 148 9.51 -0.48 -7.72
CA PRO A 148 9.64 0.21 -9.01
C PRO A 148 8.62 -0.23 -10.06
N LYS A 149 8.05 -1.43 -9.91
CA LYS A 149 7.04 -1.96 -10.83
C LYS A 149 5.64 -1.43 -10.54
N VAL A 150 5.38 -0.90 -9.34
CA VAL A 150 4.04 -0.45 -8.91
C VAL A 150 3.96 1.02 -8.53
N MET A 151 5.08 1.66 -8.16
CA MET A 151 5.07 3.00 -7.54
C MET A 151 4.31 4.06 -8.34
N GLU A 152 4.37 4.02 -9.67
CA GLU A 152 3.67 4.98 -10.55
C GLU A 152 2.20 4.62 -10.84
N LEU A 153 1.79 3.38 -10.55
CA LEU A 153 0.44 2.92 -10.89
C LEU A 153 -0.60 3.64 -10.04
N GLY A 154 -1.58 4.28 -10.68
CA GLY A 154 -2.73 4.91 -10.03
C GLY A 154 -2.47 6.30 -9.46
N ARG A 155 -1.25 6.84 -9.57
CA ARG A 155 -0.92 8.20 -9.10
C ARG A 155 -1.59 9.32 -9.91
N ASP A 156 -1.91 9.03 -11.16
CA ASP A 156 -2.62 9.91 -12.09
C ASP A 156 -4.15 9.78 -12.01
N THR A 157 -4.65 8.92 -11.12
CA THR A 157 -6.08 8.66 -10.98
C THR A 157 -6.68 9.49 -9.86
N ASP A 158 -7.65 10.34 -10.21
CA ASP A 158 -8.46 11.09 -9.25
C ASP A 158 -9.92 10.62 -9.31
N PHE A 159 -10.42 10.18 -8.14
CA PHE A 159 -11.82 9.77 -7.96
C PHE A 159 -12.70 10.91 -7.41
N GLY A 160 -12.11 12.08 -7.12
CA GLY A 160 -12.80 13.28 -6.64
C GLY A 160 -13.76 13.89 -7.66
N THR A 161 -13.53 13.68 -8.96
CA THR A 161 -14.50 13.98 -10.00
C THR A 161 -15.33 12.75 -10.31
N GLY A 162 -16.31 12.45 -9.43
CA GLY A 162 -17.37 11.49 -9.75
C GLY A 162 -17.87 11.75 -11.17
N CYS A 163 -17.97 10.69 -11.97
CA CYS A 163 -18.23 10.70 -13.40
C CYS A 163 -19.26 11.76 -13.83
N THR A 164 -18.80 12.99 -14.08
CA THR A 164 -19.52 13.91 -14.93
C THR A 164 -19.15 13.41 -16.31
N SER A 165 -20.06 12.69 -16.94
CA SER A 165 -20.07 12.57 -18.40
C SER A 165 -19.69 13.96 -18.91
N SER A 166 -18.50 14.08 -19.50
CA SER A 166 -17.98 15.37 -19.93
C SER A 166 -19.10 16.05 -20.71
N ILE A 167 -19.32 17.33 -20.46
CA ILE A 167 -20.35 18.11 -21.15
C ILE A 167 -20.22 17.90 -22.67
N ASP A 168 -18.99 17.66 -23.15
CA ASP A 168 -18.62 17.24 -24.49
C ASP A 168 -19.35 15.99 -25.02
N PHE A 169 -19.55 14.94 -24.21
CA PHE A 169 -20.20 13.71 -24.69
C PHE A 169 -21.70 13.90 -24.98
N ARG A 170 -22.36 14.81 -24.23
CA ARG A 170 -23.76 15.19 -24.50
C ARG A 170 -23.91 16.10 -25.71
N GLU A 171 -22.90 16.90 -26.03
CA GLU A 171 -22.91 17.70 -27.26
C GLU A 171 -22.62 16.84 -28.51
N GLN A 172 -21.74 15.84 -28.39
CA GLN A 172 -21.47 14.88 -29.48
C GLN A 172 -22.71 14.06 -29.87
N LEU A 173 -23.59 13.72 -28.92
CA LEU A 173 -24.82 12.99 -29.20
C LEU A 173 -25.95 13.84 -29.81
N LYS A 174 -25.87 15.17 -29.76
CA LYS A 174 -26.85 16.07 -30.41
C LYS A 174 -26.53 16.36 -31.88
N ASN A 175 -25.32 16.03 -32.31
CA ASN A 175 -24.85 16.21 -33.68
C ASN A 175 -24.81 14.89 -34.48
N MET A 176 -25.42 13.82 -33.95
CA MET A 176 -25.78 12.60 -34.67
C MET A 176 -27.28 12.58 -34.96
#